data_AF-A0A7S3QLB5-F1
#
_entry.id   AF-A0A7S3QLB5-F1
#
_cell.length_a   1.000
_cell.length_b   1.000
_cell.length_c   1.000
_cell.angle_alpha   90.00
_cell.angle_beta   90.00
_cell.angle_gamma   90.00
#
_symmetry.space_group_name_H-M   'P 1'
#
loop_
_entity.id
_entity.type
_entity.pdbx_description
1 polymer ?
#
loop_
_entity_poly.entity_id
_entity_poly.type
_entity_poly.pdbx_seq_one_letter_code
_entity_poly.pdbx_strand_id
1 'polypeptide(L)'
;MSTCHCDIPDGRKPPKRGHLTRAVEQREMKRREHEAVRMEMDKYYAEQRAYDQSAGDPLRDDIKRMGRQAKERQQEAQMLDAMYQAERNNELALLRAEEEERLATVLARRQHEVERSQREVQQLREQSEELRALAEKIRTARVNKERAEQLRDNAQLKAQQQEYDTTFNLYVQRSEAAAAAQEAEALAKRKAMAIKAREVLEEQMAERQDLLKIAEEQAIRERAMVDQVVARIAEENNAEATLRAAKVQETKAFIAQFLEQQEAARRAREARDKAEEQKRLDHWTMVREREAEEAARKAERKAEADRLYEKVRVEMEAANRAREEEEDLINLLRQEEAEAKRRADEEEAKRKAEQMRREMQLANEYQMRLKAQREAQLKADEEAFKATMMARFAEEDRIEQMNAQKRRMRQLEHAREVQRMVDDRRRLYQEQKAREEAEIAAQSAEEARKQVILEAERQKLLAEAAELKDYLPRGVLRDQADIDYINSVLAGTSLNGR
;
A
#
# COMPACT_ATOMS: atom_id res chain seq x y z
N MET A 1 68.04 -91.65 76.54
CA MET A 1 67.89 -92.68 77.60
C MET A 1 67.20 -93.87 76.94
N SER A 2 67.81 -95.05 76.80
CA SER A 2 67.81 -96.13 77.81
C SER A 2 67.18 -97.37 77.17
N THR A 3 66.92 -98.36 78.03
CA THR A 3 65.78 -99.28 78.02
C THR A 3 65.13 -99.49 76.66
N CYS A 4 65.01 -100.69 76.18
CA CYS A 4 65.39 -101.95 76.73
C CYS A 4 65.78 -102.77 75.51
N HIS A 5 66.65 -103.74 75.76
CA HIS A 5 66.48 -105.11 75.28
C HIS A 5 65.13 -105.34 74.55
N CYS A 6 65.04 -106.10 73.47
CA CYS A 6 64.71 -107.52 73.63
C CYS A 6 64.87 -108.28 72.32
N ASP A 7 65.53 -109.44 72.44
CA ASP A 7 65.06 -110.72 71.91
C ASP A 7 64.72 -110.84 70.41
N ILE A 8 65.43 -111.74 69.74
CA ILE A 8 64.95 -112.45 68.54
C ILE A 8 65.10 -113.95 68.80
N PRO A 9 64.00 -114.71 68.89
CA PRO A 9 63.84 -115.96 68.15
C PRO A 9 63.05 -115.64 66.85
N ASP A 10 63.48 -115.79 65.57
CA ASP A 10 64.38 -116.70 64.81
C ASP A 10 64.04 -118.20 64.86
N GLY A 11 63.00 -118.57 65.63
CA GLY A 11 62.56 -119.95 65.80
C GLY A 11 62.03 -120.66 64.55
N ARG A 12 61.52 -119.96 63.52
CA ARG A 12 61.24 -120.54 62.17
C ARG A 12 61.39 -119.49 61.07
N LYS A 13 62.64 -119.29 60.63
CA LYS A 13 63.19 -119.30 59.24
C LYS A 13 62.27 -119.03 58.01
N PRO A 14 62.86 -118.61 56.87
CA PRO A 14 62.70 -117.25 56.34
C PRO A 14 62.19 -117.22 54.87
N PRO A 15 61.68 -116.08 54.32
CA PRO A 15 61.40 -115.96 52.88
C PRO A 15 62.58 -115.34 52.11
N LYS A 16 62.88 -115.92 50.95
CA LYS A 16 64.12 -115.67 50.20
C LYS A 16 64.03 -114.56 49.15
N ARG A 17 64.89 -113.55 49.36
CA ARG A 17 65.81 -112.79 48.47
C ARG A 17 65.54 -112.49 46.98
N GLY A 18 64.43 -112.87 46.35
CA GLY A 18 64.06 -112.38 45.01
C GLY A 18 63.42 -110.98 45.01
N HIS A 19 63.51 -110.30 46.14
CA HIS A 19 62.39 -109.50 46.62
C HIS A 19 62.46 -108.00 46.30
N LEU A 20 63.60 -107.43 45.90
CA LEU A 20 63.73 -105.96 45.79
C LEU A 20 63.42 -105.39 44.40
N THR A 21 64.04 -105.92 43.35
CA THR A 21 63.73 -105.53 41.96
C THR A 21 62.30 -105.89 41.58
N ARG A 22 61.82 -107.07 41.99
CA ARG A 22 60.38 -107.42 41.94
C ARG A 22 59.51 -106.48 42.76
N ALA A 23 59.98 -105.98 43.90
CA ALA A 23 59.18 -105.08 44.72
C ALA A 23 58.97 -103.70 44.09
N VAL A 24 59.90 -103.20 43.27
CA VAL A 24 59.73 -101.89 42.59
C VAL A 24 58.80 -102.01 41.40
N GLU A 25 58.97 -103.05 40.58
CA GLU A 25 58.02 -103.34 39.49
C GLU A 25 56.62 -103.64 40.05
N GLN A 26 56.53 -104.33 41.20
CA GLN A 26 55.26 -104.50 41.91
C GLN A 26 54.67 -103.18 42.43
N ARG A 27 55.48 -102.17 42.77
CA ARG A 27 54.98 -100.85 43.21
C ARG A 27 54.49 -100.01 42.02
N GLU A 28 55.22 -99.99 40.92
CA GLU A 28 54.81 -99.32 39.67
C GLU A 28 53.54 -99.94 39.08
N MET A 29 53.47 -101.28 39.02
CA MET A 29 52.27 -102.00 38.58
C MET A 29 51.08 -101.67 39.48
N LYS A 30 51.25 -101.71 40.81
CA LYS A 30 50.20 -101.29 41.75
C LYS A 30 49.76 -99.84 41.56
N ARG A 31 50.67 -98.93 41.21
CA ARG A 31 50.31 -97.53 40.98
C ARG A 31 49.48 -97.37 39.71
N ARG A 32 49.85 -98.05 38.62
CA ARG A 32 49.07 -98.08 37.37
C ARG A 32 47.71 -98.74 37.57
N GLU A 33 47.64 -99.79 38.38
CA GLU A 33 46.38 -100.40 38.82
C GLU A 33 45.52 -99.39 39.61
N HIS A 34 46.10 -98.67 40.57
CA HIS A 34 45.38 -97.64 41.34
C HIS A 34 44.93 -96.43 40.51
N GLU A 35 45.68 -96.03 39.47
CA GLU A 35 45.31 -94.96 38.56
C GLU A 35 44.21 -95.40 37.58
N ALA A 36 44.27 -96.64 37.07
CA ALA A 36 43.20 -97.23 36.27
C ALA A 36 41.88 -97.32 37.05
N VAL A 37 41.93 -97.76 38.32
CA VAL A 37 40.76 -97.79 39.21
C VAL A 37 40.21 -96.38 39.47
N ARG A 38 41.08 -95.37 39.65
CA ARG A 38 40.64 -93.98 39.82
C ARG A 38 39.98 -93.42 38.57
N MET A 39 40.54 -93.66 37.38
CA MET A 39 39.93 -93.24 36.12
C MET A 39 38.57 -93.93 35.89
N GLU A 40 38.42 -95.20 36.27
CA GLU A 40 37.11 -95.88 36.22
C GLU A 40 36.10 -95.25 37.20
N MET A 41 36.52 -94.94 38.42
CA MET A 41 35.66 -94.22 39.38
C MET A 41 35.28 -92.83 38.88
N ASP A 42 36.22 -92.07 38.32
CA ASP A 42 35.95 -90.74 37.78
C ASP A 42 35.02 -90.80 36.56
N LYS A 43 35.17 -91.80 35.69
CA LYS A 43 34.24 -92.07 34.59
C LYS A 43 32.85 -92.39 35.13
N TYR A 44 32.76 -93.28 36.11
CA TYR A 44 31.50 -93.65 36.75
C TYR A 44 30.79 -92.42 37.35
N TYR A 45 31.48 -91.57 38.11
CA TYR A 45 30.87 -90.36 38.68
C TYR A 45 30.60 -89.26 37.64
N ALA A 46 31.36 -89.20 36.54
CA ALA A 46 31.06 -88.31 35.42
C ALA A 46 29.79 -88.76 34.67
N GLU A 47 29.65 -90.07 34.42
CA GLU A 47 28.44 -90.67 33.86
C GLU A 47 27.26 -90.44 34.80
N GLN A 48 27.41 -90.70 36.10
CA GLN A 48 26.39 -90.44 37.11
C GLN A 48 25.92 -88.97 37.09
N ARG A 49 26.83 -88.00 37.02
CA ARG A 49 26.47 -86.57 36.94
C ARG A 49 25.77 -86.21 35.62
N ALA A 50 26.17 -86.80 34.51
CA ALA A 50 25.48 -86.62 33.23
C ALA A 50 24.07 -87.25 33.27
N TYR A 51 23.92 -88.40 33.94
CA TYR A 51 22.62 -88.99 34.24
C TYR A 51 21.79 -88.10 35.15
N ASP A 52 22.34 -87.53 36.22
CA ASP A 52 21.59 -86.64 37.13
C ASP A 52 21.16 -85.32 36.44
N GLN A 53 21.97 -84.81 35.50
CA GLN A 53 21.61 -83.62 34.70
C GLN A 53 20.58 -83.92 33.61
N SER A 54 20.66 -85.10 32.98
CA SER A 54 19.75 -85.54 31.92
C SER A 54 18.43 -86.13 32.46
N ALA A 55 18.48 -86.77 33.63
CA ALA A 55 17.35 -87.04 34.52
C ALA A 55 16.91 -85.75 35.22
N GLY A 56 16.95 -84.64 34.49
CA GLY A 56 16.46 -83.34 34.91
C GLY A 56 15.09 -83.50 35.55
N ASP A 57 14.89 -82.72 36.61
CA ASP A 57 13.78 -82.87 37.55
C ASP A 57 12.44 -83.13 36.84
N PRO A 58 11.90 -84.37 36.87
CA PRO A 58 10.71 -84.75 36.11
C PRO A 58 9.50 -83.87 36.50
N LEU A 59 9.48 -83.36 37.74
CA LEU A 59 8.50 -82.38 38.20
C LEU A 59 8.54 -81.08 37.39
N ARG A 60 9.72 -80.59 37.00
CA ARG A 60 9.85 -79.34 36.25
C ARG A 60 9.31 -79.47 34.83
N ASP A 61 9.52 -80.61 34.19
CA ASP A 61 9.00 -80.86 32.85
C ASP A 61 7.50 -81.13 32.85
N ASP A 62 6.97 -81.77 33.89
CA ASP A 62 5.53 -81.89 34.11
C ASP A 62 4.87 -80.53 34.40
N ILE A 63 5.51 -79.66 35.19
CA ILE A 63 5.05 -78.27 35.40
C ILE A 63 5.02 -77.49 34.08
N LYS A 64 6.05 -77.63 33.21
CA LYS A 64 6.04 -76.99 31.89
C LYS A 64 4.95 -77.56 30.99
N ARG A 65 4.71 -78.88 31.01
CA ARG A 65 3.61 -79.51 30.25
C ARG A 65 2.25 -78.99 30.71
N MET A 66 1.99 -78.95 32.03
CA MET A 66 0.77 -78.38 32.58
C MET A 66 0.62 -76.88 32.25
N GLY A 67 1.72 -76.13 32.30
CA GLY A 67 1.72 -74.71 31.92
C GLY A 67 1.39 -74.48 30.44
N ARG A 68 1.89 -75.31 29.53
CA ARG A 68 1.54 -75.25 28.10
C ARG A 68 0.07 -75.59 27.88
N GLN A 69 -0.42 -76.67 28.50
CA GLN A 69 -1.82 -77.06 28.40
C GLN A 69 -2.77 -76.02 29.02
N ALA A 70 -2.37 -75.35 30.11
CA ALA A 70 -3.13 -74.24 30.67
C ALA A 70 -3.14 -73.02 29.74
N LYS A 71 -2.02 -72.72 29.07
CA LYS A 71 -1.92 -71.63 28.10
C LYS A 71 -2.74 -71.88 26.84
N GLU A 72 -2.73 -73.10 26.31
CA GLU A 72 -3.56 -73.50 25.16
C GLU A 72 -5.04 -73.36 25.50
N ARG A 73 -5.48 -73.88 26.66
CA ARG A 73 -6.86 -73.69 27.14
C ARG A 73 -7.23 -72.22 27.34
N GLN A 74 -6.32 -71.40 27.83
CA GLN A 74 -6.54 -69.96 27.99
C GLN A 74 -6.66 -69.26 26.63
N GLN A 75 -5.85 -69.65 25.64
CA GLN A 75 -5.92 -69.11 24.27
C GLN A 75 -7.24 -69.50 23.60
N GLU A 76 -7.68 -70.74 23.75
CA GLU A 76 -8.98 -71.22 23.26
C GLU A 76 -10.13 -70.43 23.91
N ALA A 77 -10.10 -70.24 25.23
CA ALA A 77 -11.09 -69.44 25.94
C ALA A 77 -11.10 -67.97 25.48
N GLN A 78 -9.92 -67.35 25.30
CA GLN A 78 -9.81 -65.98 24.79
C GLN A 78 -10.35 -65.84 23.37
N MET A 79 -10.12 -66.83 22.50
CA MET A 79 -10.64 -66.84 21.14
C MET A 79 -12.17 -66.95 21.14
N LEU A 80 -12.74 -67.85 21.97
CA LEU A 80 -14.18 -68.00 22.12
C LEU A 80 -14.83 -66.74 22.70
N ASP A 81 -14.23 -66.14 23.73
CA ASP A 81 -14.69 -64.88 24.29
C ASP A 81 -14.64 -63.75 23.25
N ALA A 82 -13.57 -63.66 22.45
CA ALA A 82 -13.46 -62.65 21.40
C ALA A 82 -14.53 -62.84 20.32
N MET A 83 -14.81 -64.08 19.92
CA MET A 83 -15.89 -64.39 18.97
C MET A 83 -17.26 -64.00 19.54
N TYR A 84 -17.55 -64.37 20.78
CA TYR A 84 -18.80 -64.03 21.45
C TYR A 84 -18.99 -62.51 21.59
N GLN A 85 -17.92 -61.79 21.97
CA GLN A 85 -17.96 -60.33 22.04
C GLN A 85 -18.13 -59.69 20.66
N ALA A 86 -17.53 -60.25 19.61
CA ALA A 86 -17.70 -59.76 18.25
C ALA A 86 -19.15 -59.94 17.75
N GLU A 87 -19.76 -61.12 17.98
CA GLU A 87 -21.18 -61.36 17.67
C GLU A 87 -22.08 -60.41 18.44
N ARG A 88 -21.87 -60.27 19.76
CA ARG A 88 -22.63 -59.34 20.59
C ARG A 88 -22.48 -57.88 20.15
N ASN A 89 -21.28 -57.48 19.73
CA ASN A 89 -21.05 -56.13 19.21
C ASN A 89 -21.74 -55.91 17.86
N ASN A 90 -21.77 -56.92 16.99
CA ASN A 90 -22.49 -56.86 15.72
C ASN A 90 -24.00 -56.74 15.96
N GLU A 91 -24.58 -57.51 16.88
CA GLU A 91 -25.99 -57.40 17.26
C GLU A 91 -26.33 -56.01 17.81
N LEU A 92 -25.49 -55.48 18.71
CA LEU A 92 -25.65 -54.13 19.24
C LEU A 92 -25.50 -53.06 18.15
N ALA A 93 -24.62 -53.25 17.18
CA ALA A 93 -24.45 -52.33 16.05
C ALA A 93 -25.68 -52.34 15.13
N LEU A 94 -26.26 -53.52 14.86
CA LEU A 94 -27.50 -53.65 14.08
C LEU A 94 -28.67 -52.95 14.79
N LEU A 95 -28.85 -53.18 16.10
CA LEU A 95 -29.88 -52.52 16.89
C LEU A 95 -29.72 -50.99 16.87
N ARG A 96 -28.48 -50.49 17.01
CA ARG A 96 -28.21 -49.04 16.90
C ARG A 96 -28.55 -48.49 15.53
N ALA A 97 -28.20 -49.20 14.45
CA ALA A 97 -28.52 -48.78 13.10
C ALA A 97 -30.04 -48.70 12.88
N GLU A 98 -30.80 -49.68 13.36
CA GLU A 98 -32.27 -49.64 13.29
C GLU A 98 -32.87 -48.48 14.09
N GLU A 99 -32.35 -48.20 15.28
CA GLU A 99 -32.78 -47.06 16.10
C GLU A 99 -32.44 -45.72 15.43
N GLU A 100 -31.25 -45.60 14.83
CA GLU A 100 -30.82 -44.42 14.08
C GLU A 100 -31.70 -44.17 12.86
N GLU A 101 -32.05 -45.20 12.09
CA GLU A 101 -32.97 -45.07 10.96
C GLU A 101 -34.37 -44.62 11.40
N ARG A 102 -34.89 -45.18 12.50
CA ARG A 102 -36.17 -44.75 13.08
C ARG A 102 -36.11 -43.29 13.55
N LEU A 103 -35.02 -42.89 14.20
CA LEU A 103 -34.83 -41.49 14.60
C LEU A 103 -34.72 -40.55 13.39
N ALA A 104 -33.97 -40.95 12.36
CA ALA A 104 -33.81 -40.18 11.13
C ALA A 104 -35.16 -39.96 10.43
N THR A 105 -35.99 -41.00 10.32
CA THR A 105 -37.31 -40.88 9.70
C THR A 105 -38.25 -39.96 10.49
N VAL A 106 -38.25 -40.04 11.82
CA VAL A 106 -39.04 -39.16 12.70
C VAL A 106 -38.57 -37.71 12.60
N LEU A 107 -37.25 -37.48 12.60
CA LEU A 107 -36.67 -36.14 12.47
C LEU A 107 -36.98 -35.54 11.09
N ALA A 108 -36.84 -36.31 10.01
CA ALA A 108 -37.18 -35.87 8.66
C ALA A 108 -38.67 -35.50 8.56
N ARG A 109 -39.56 -36.32 9.12
CA ARG A 109 -41.00 -36.01 9.17
C ARG A 109 -41.28 -34.70 9.90
N ARG A 110 -40.67 -34.49 11.08
CA ARG A 110 -40.82 -33.25 11.84
C ARG A 110 -40.30 -32.04 11.07
N GLN A 111 -39.15 -32.18 10.40
CA GLN A 111 -38.61 -31.11 9.56
C GLN A 111 -39.55 -30.77 8.41
N HIS A 112 -40.07 -31.78 7.69
CA HIS A 112 -41.04 -31.56 6.62
C HIS A 112 -42.33 -30.90 7.10
N GLU A 113 -42.84 -31.25 8.29
CA GLU A 113 -44.00 -30.58 8.89
C GLU A 113 -43.71 -29.11 9.20
N VAL A 114 -42.52 -28.79 9.72
CA VAL A 114 -42.09 -27.39 9.94
C VAL A 114 -41.99 -26.63 8.62
N GLU A 115 -41.29 -27.19 7.62
CA GLU A 115 -41.17 -26.57 6.30
C GLU A 115 -42.53 -26.34 5.64
N ARG A 116 -43.43 -27.32 5.74
CA ARG A 116 -44.80 -27.22 5.22
C ARG A 116 -45.54 -26.07 5.91
N SER A 117 -45.50 -26.00 7.24
CA SER A 117 -46.16 -24.92 7.99
C SER A 117 -45.59 -23.54 7.65
N GLN A 118 -44.27 -23.43 7.44
CA GLN A 118 -43.64 -22.18 7.03
C GLN A 118 -44.06 -21.77 5.61
N ARG A 119 -44.11 -22.72 4.68
CA ARG A 119 -44.59 -22.49 3.30
C ARG A 119 -46.05 -22.09 3.29
N GLU A 120 -46.89 -22.72 4.11
CA GLU A 120 -48.31 -22.34 4.27
C GLU A 120 -48.44 -20.91 4.81
N VAL A 121 -47.67 -20.54 5.84
CA VAL A 121 -47.64 -19.16 6.35
C VAL A 121 -47.13 -18.17 5.30
N GLN A 122 -46.12 -18.54 4.51
CA GLN A 122 -45.59 -17.70 3.45
C GLN A 122 -46.62 -17.49 2.34
N GLN A 123 -47.28 -18.55 1.87
CA GLN A 123 -48.36 -18.47 0.90
C GLN A 123 -49.50 -17.58 1.40
N LEU A 124 -49.90 -17.71 2.67
CA LEU A 124 -50.93 -16.85 3.27
C LEU A 124 -50.51 -15.38 3.33
N ARG A 125 -49.24 -15.08 3.63
CA ARG A 125 -48.70 -13.70 3.61
C ARG A 125 -48.67 -13.10 2.21
N GLU A 126 -48.36 -13.90 1.20
CA GLU A 126 -48.28 -13.47 -0.19
C GLU A 126 -49.68 -13.31 -0.80
N GLN A 127 -50.61 -14.22 -0.50
CA GLN A 127 -51.96 -14.20 -1.06
C GLN A 127 -52.87 -13.20 -0.36
N SER A 128 -52.75 -13.02 0.97
CA SER A 128 -53.59 -12.08 1.72
C SER A 128 -53.26 -10.62 1.38
N GLU A 129 -54.25 -9.90 0.85
CA GLU A 129 -54.16 -8.47 0.58
C GLU A 129 -54.06 -7.64 1.89
N GLU A 130 -54.74 -8.07 2.95
CA GLU A 130 -54.71 -7.40 4.25
C GLU A 130 -53.30 -7.41 4.87
N LEU A 131 -52.60 -8.55 4.78
CA LEU A 131 -51.23 -8.67 5.26
C LEU A 131 -50.24 -7.88 4.40
N ARG A 132 -50.45 -7.83 3.08
CA ARG A 132 -49.66 -6.97 2.18
C ARG A 132 -49.85 -5.49 2.50
N ALA A 133 -51.10 -5.04 2.67
CA ALA A 133 -51.43 -3.66 3.02
C ALA A 133 -50.87 -3.28 4.40
N LEU A 134 -50.93 -4.17 5.38
CA LEU A 134 -50.32 -3.95 6.70
C LEU A 134 -48.80 -3.89 6.61
N ALA A 135 -48.16 -4.78 5.85
CA ALA A 135 -46.72 -4.76 5.64
C ALA A 135 -46.24 -3.48 4.94
N GLU A 136 -47.02 -2.95 3.99
CA GLU A 136 -46.77 -1.64 3.38
C GLU A 136 -46.90 -0.50 4.38
N LYS A 137 -47.97 -0.47 5.19
CA LYS A 137 -48.13 0.54 6.25
C LYS A 137 -47.00 0.50 7.28
N ILE A 138 -46.50 -0.69 7.63
CA ILE A 138 -45.35 -0.83 8.52
C ILE A 138 -44.06 -0.35 7.83
N ARG A 139 -43.88 -0.63 6.54
CA ARG A 139 -42.74 -0.13 5.76
C ARG A 139 -42.75 1.40 5.68
N THR A 140 -43.90 2.01 5.38
CA THR A 140 -44.02 3.48 5.36
C THR A 140 -43.79 4.07 6.75
N ALA A 141 -44.28 3.44 7.82
CA ALA A 141 -43.99 3.86 9.19
C ALA A 141 -42.48 3.83 9.52
N ARG A 142 -41.75 2.80 9.07
CA ARG A 142 -40.28 2.72 9.21
C ARG A 142 -39.57 3.84 8.46
N VAL A 143 -39.95 4.10 7.21
CA VAL A 143 -39.41 5.22 6.42
C VAL A 143 -39.71 6.57 7.07
N ASN A 144 -40.91 6.76 7.63
CA ASN A 144 -41.26 7.98 8.34
C ASN A 144 -40.45 8.16 9.61
N LYS A 145 -40.17 7.08 10.36
CA LYS A 145 -39.27 7.10 11.51
C LYS A 145 -37.87 7.53 11.10
N GLU A 146 -37.32 6.89 10.07
CA GLU A 146 -35.99 7.22 9.53
C GLU A 146 -35.92 8.67 9.08
N ARG A 147 -36.93 9.16 8.36
CA ARG A 147 -37.02 10.57 7.95
C ARG A 147 -37.05 11.53 9.15
N ALA A 148 -37.74 11.16 10.23
CA ALA A 148 -37.76 11.96 11.45
C ALA A 148 -36.39 11.99 12.15
N GLU A 149 -35.66 10.87 12.15
CA GLU A 149 -34.28 10.80 12.65
C GLU A 149 -33.34 11.65 11.78
N GLN A 150 -33.40 11.52 10.45
CA GLN A 150 -32.62 12.36 9.53
C GLN A 150 -32.88 13.86 9.71
N LEU A 151 -34.14 14.26 9.96
CA LEU A 151 -34.47 15.67 10.22
C LEU A 151 -33.86 16.15 11.54
N ARG A 152 -33.82 15.30 12.58
CA ARG A 152 -33.17 15.63 13.86
C ARG A 152 -31.67 15.76 13.69
N ASP A 153 -31.04 14.84 12.97
CA ASP A 153 -29.60 14.87 12.73
C ASP A 153 -29.20 16.10 11.91
N ASN A 154 -29.97 16.42 10.86
CA ASN A 154 -29.74 17.62 10.05
C ASN A 154 -29.94 18.90 10.88
N ALA A 155 -30.93 18.94 11.79
CA ALA A 155 -31.09 20.06 12.70
C ALA A 155 -29.90 20.21 13.66
N GLN A 156 -29.35 19.11 14.18
CA GLN A 156 -28.15 19.13 15.02
C GLN A 156 -26.92 19.61 14.24
N LEU A 157 -26.72 19.11 13.02
CA LEU A 157 -25.61 19.55 12.16
C LEU A 157 -25.72 21.04 11.82
N LYS A 158 -26.92 21.54 11.53
CA LYS A 158 -27.16 22.97 11.31
C LYS A 158 -26.90 23.81 12.54
N ALA A 159 -27.30 23.34 13.73
CA ALA A 159 -27.00 24.04 14.98
C ALA A 159 -25.49 24.12 15.23
N GLN A 160 -24.77 23.02 15.03
CA GLN A 160 -23.30 23.00 15.13
C GLN A 160 -22.62 23.92 14.10
N GLN A 161 -23.11 23.95 12.87
CA GLN A 161 -22.63 24.88 11.84
C GLN A 161 -22.87 26.33 12.23
N GLN A 162 -24.06 26.66 12.75
CA GLN A 162 -24.35 28.00 13.24
C GLN A 162 -23.43 28.40 14.40
N GLU A 163 -23.20 27.49 15.36
CA GLU A 163 -22.25 27.73 16.45
C GLU A 163 -20.84 27.99 15.89
N TYR A 164 -20.36 27.15 14.97
CA TYR A 164 -19.08 27.36 14.30
C TYR A 164 -19.00 28.72 13.60
N ASP A 165 -19.99 29.07 12.78
CA ASP A 165 -20.04 30.34 12.05
C ASP A 165 -20.07 31.53 13.01
N THR A 166 -20.82 31.46 14.11
CA THR A 166 -20.82 32.52 15.13
C THR A 166 -19.45 32.69 15.78
N THR A 167 -18.80 31.58 16.16
CA THR A 167 -17.45 31.64 16.75
C THR A 167 -16.41 32.17 15.75
N PHE A 168 -16.50 31.77 14.48
CA PHE A 168 -15.64 32.25 13.41
C PHE A 168 -15.84 33.74 13.16
N ASN A 169 -17.09 34.21 13.09
CA ASN A 169 -17.41 35.62 12.93
C ASN A 169 -16.89 36.46 14.09
N LEU A 170 -17.02 35.97 15.34
CA LEU A 170 -16.45 36.65 16.51
C LEU A 170 -14.93 36.72 16.46
N TYR A 171 -14.27 35.66 15.97
CA TYR A 171 -12.81 35.67 15.78
C TYR A 171 -12.38 36.71 14.74
N VAL A 172 -13.05 36.77 13.59
CA VAL A 172 -12.79 37.77 12.54
C VAL A 172 -13.02 39.18 13.08
N GLN A 173 -14.15 39.45 13.73
CA GLN A 173 -14.44 40.75 14.34
C GLN A 173 -13.39 41.16 15.37
N ARG A 174 -12.91 40.23 16.20
CA ARG A 174 -11.84 40.50 17.17
C ARG A 174 -10.52 40.83 16.47
N SER A 175 -10.19 40.13 15.38
CA SER A 175 -9.00 40.41 14.57
C SER A 175 -9.08 41.80 13.92
N GLU A 176 -10.23 42.15 13.32
CA GLU A 176 -10.48 43.47 12.73
C GLU A 176 -10.40 44.58 13.79
N ALA A 177 -11.00 44.38 14.96
CA ALA A 177 -10.94 45.33 16.06
C ALA A 177 -9.49 45.53 16.57
N ALA A 178 -8.69 44.46 16.64
CA ALA A 178 -7.29 44.54 17.01
C ALA A 178 -6.46 45.31 15.96
N ALA A 179 -6.70 45.06 14.68
CA ALA A 179 -6.05 45.81 13.59
C ALA A 179 -6.43 47.30 13.63
N ALA A 180 -7.72 47.61 13.79
CA ALA A 180 -8.20 48.99 13.92
C ALA A 180 -7.61 49.70 15.16
N ALA A 181 -7.45 48.99 16.28
CA ALA A 181 -6.80 49.53 17.47
C ALA A 181 -5.31 49.84 17.23
N GLN A 182 -4.59 48.96 16.52
CA GLN A 182 -3.19 49.21 16.15
C GLN A 182 -3.06 50.42 15.21
N GLU A 183 -3.93 50.56 14.22
CA GLU A 183 -3.95 51.73 13.33
C GLU A 183 -4.26 53.02 14.10
N ALA A 184 -5.25 52.99 15.01
CA ALA A 184 -5.58 54.12 15.86
C ALA A 184 -4.40 54.52 16.77
N GLU A 185 -3.69 53.55 17.35
CA GLU A 185 -2.50 53.80 18.16
C GLU A 185 -1.36 54.40 17.34
N ALA A 186 -1.13 53.90 16.13
CA ALA A 186 -0.13 54.45 15.20
C ALA A 186 -0.46 55.90 14.81
N LEU A 187 -1.73 56.19 14.53
CA LEU A 187 -2.21 57.56 14.27
C LEU A 187 -2.05 58.45 15.49
N ALA A 188 -2.37 57.96 16.70
CA ALA A 188 -2.19 58.70 17.94
C ALA A 188 -0.71 59.01 18.21
N LYS A 189 0.20 58.06 17.98
CA LYS A 189 1.65 58.27 18.06
C LYS A 189 2.13 59.34 17.07
N ARG A 190 1.66 59.30 15.82
CA ARG A 190 1.98 60.33 14.81
C ARG A 190 1.48 61.72 15.25
N LYS A 191 0.24 61.82 15.75
CA LYS A 191 -0.32 63.07 16.28
C LYS A 191 0.49 63.59 17.46
N ALA A 192 0.86 62.72 18.40
CA ALA A 192 1.67 63.09 19.55
C ALA A 192 3.07 63.60 19.14
N MET A 193 3.72 62.94 18.16
CA MET A 193 4.99 63.42 17.61
C MET A 193 4.83 64.78 16.91
N ALA A 194 3.75 65.00 16.17
CA ALA A 194 3.47 66.28 15.53
C ALA A 194 3.23 67.42 16.55
N ILE A 195 2.54 67.13 17.65
CA ILE A 195 2.33 68.08 18.75
C ILE A 195 3.68 68.45 19.39
N LYS A 196 4.51 67.46 19.74
CA LYS A 196 5.86 67.71 20.28
C LYS A 196 6.73 68.52 19.33
N ALA A 197 6.69 68.21 18.03
CA ALA A 197 7.42 68.99 17.03
C ALA A 197 6.93 70.44 16.96
N ARG A 198 5.62 70.67 17.09
CA ARG A 198 5.04 72.01 17.16
C ARG A 198 5.47 72.75 18.44
N GLU A 199 5.46 72.10 19.60
CA GLU A 199 5.91 72.70 20.87
C GLU A 199 7.37 73.16 20.76
N VAL A 200 8.26 72.34 20.19
CA VAL A 200 9.66 72.73 19.93
C VAL A 200 9.77 73.93 18.99
N LEU A 201 8.92 74.01 17.96
CA LEU A 201 8.91 75.17 17.06
C LEU A 201 8.40 76.44 17.77
N GLU A 202 7.39 76.33 18.63
CA GLU A 202 6.89 77.44 19.44
C GLU A 202 7.97 77.95 20.42
N GLU A 203 8.71 77.04 21.06
CA GLU A 203 9.87 77.37 21.91
C GLU A 203 10.96 78.10 21.13
N GLN A 204 11.34 77.61 19.94
CA GLN A 204 12.32 78.29 19.07
C GLN A 204 11.87 79.69 18.65
N MET A 205 10.57 79.88 18.42
CA MET A 205 10.01 81.21 18.10
C MET A 205 10.03 82.14 19.31
N ALA A 206 9.77 81.62 20.51
CA ALA A 206 9.87 82.38 21.76
C ALA A 206 11.33 82.78 22.06
N GLU A 207 12.28 81.85 21.92
CA GLU A 207 13.72 82.13 22.03
C GLU A 207 14.15 83.23 21.06
N ARG A 208 13.67 83.18 19.81
CA ARG A 208 13.95 84.21 18.82
C ARG A 208 13.35 85.56 19.21
N GLN A 209 12.15 85.60 19.79
CA GLN A 209 11.55 86.83 20.29
C GLN A 209 12.31 87.41 21.47
N ASP A 210 12.83 86.58 22.38
CA ASP A 210 13.63 87.04 23.51
C ASP A 210 15.00 87.56 23.05
N LEU A 211 15.62 86.93 22.05
CA LEU A 211 16.81 87.47 21.39
C LEU A 211 16.55 88.85 20.76
N LEU A 212 15.38 89.04 20.15
CA LEU A 212 14.98 90.35 19.61
C LEU A 212 14.83 91.39 20.71
N LYS A 213 14.21 91.06 21.85
CA LYS A 213 14.11 91.99 23.01
C LYS A 213 15.49 92.36 23.55
N ILE A 214 16.41 91.40 23.68
CA ILE A 214 17.79 91.67 24.11
C ILE A 214 18.49 92.60 23.11
N ALA A 215 18.29 92.39 21.81
CA ALA A 215 18.83 93.27 20.77
C ALA A 215 18.22 94.68 20.83
N GLU A 216 16.92 94.81 21.09
CA GLU A 216 16.24 96.09 21.29
C GLU A 216 16.78 96.82 22.53
N GLU A 217 16.97 96.14 23.64
CA GLU A 217 17.57 96.71 24.85
C GLU A 217 19.01 97.18 24.61
N GLN A 218 19.80 96.40 23.86
CA GLN A 218 21.15 96.80 23.45
C GLN A 218 21.11 98.04 22.54
N ALA A 219 20.22 98.09 21.55
CA ALA A 219 20.05 99.23 20.66
C ALA A 219 19.61 100.50 21.42
N ILE A 220 18.76 100.37 22.44
CA ILE A 220 18.37 101.50 23.31
C ILE A 220 19.57 101.98 24.14
N ARG A 221 20.39 101.07 24.68
CA ARG A 221 21.63 101.43 25.40
C ARG A 221 22.64 102.12 24.48
N GLU A 222 22.86 101.58 23.29
CA GLU A 222 23.74 102.17 22.27
C GLU A 222 23.23 103.56 21.86
N ARG A 223 21.93 103.71 21.63
CA ARG A 223 21.31 105.01 21.33
C ARG A 223 21.50 106.01 22.47
N ALA A 224 21.24 105.61 23.72
CA ALA A 224 21.46 106.48 24.87
C ALA A 224 22.94 106.90 25.02
N MET A 225 23.87 105.99 24.72
CA MET A 225 25.31 106.28 24.69
C MET A 225 25.66 107.26 23.57
N VAL A 226 25.11 107.07 22.36
CA VAL A 226 25.29 107.99 21.22
C VAL A 226 24.72 109.37 21.56
N ASP A 227 23.52 109.44 22.14
CA ASP A 227 22.87 110.69 22.56
C ASP A 227 23.72 111.42 23.63
N GLN A 228 24.35 110.70 24.57
CA GLN A 228 25.31 111.26 25.53
C GLN A 228 26.56 111.84 24.83
N VAL A 229 27.11 111.14 23.83
CA VAL A 229 28.24 111.65 23.04
C VAL A 229 27.85 112.91 22.27
N VAL A 230 26.66 112.93 21.65
CA VAL A 230 26.15 114.10 20.92
C VAL A 230 25.90 115.27 21.87
N ALA A 231 25.33 115.03 23.05
CA ALA A 231 25.14 116.07 24.07
C ALA A 231 26.46 116.66 24.55
N ARG A 232 27.47 115.80 24.80
CA ARG A 232 28.83 116.23 25.16
C ARG A 232 29.49 117.04 24.05
N ILE A 233 29.33 116.64 22.78
CA ILE A 233 29.80 117.42 21.62
C ILE A 233 29.08 118.77 21.56
N ALA A 234 27.78 118.82 21.83
CA ALA A 234 27.03 120.08 21.85
C ALA A 234 27.48 121.00 22.99
N GLU A 235 27.78 120.46 24.17
CA GLU A 235 28.36 121.20 25.30
C GLU A 235 29.77 121.71 24.99
N GLU A 236 30.64 120.86 24.42
CA GLU A 236 31.99 121.23 23.99
C GLU A 236 31.93 122.30 22.89
N ASN A 237 31.01 122.19 21.92
CA ASN A 237 30.78 123.20 20.88
C ASN A 237 30.26 124.53 21.46
N ASN A 238 29.36 124.49 22.46
CA ASN A 238 28.86 125.70 23.13
C ASN A 238 29.95 126.35 23.99
N ALA A 239 30.78 125.56 24.67
CA ALA A 239 31.96 126.05 25.37
C ALA A 239 32.98 126.67 24.40
N GLU A 240 33.20 126.05 23.25
CA GLU A 240 34.05 126.62 22.21
C GLU A 240 33.46 127.91 21.62
N ALA A 241 32.13 127.97 21.42
CA ALA A 241 31.43 129.16 20.94
C ALA A 241 31.51 130.33 21.93
N THR A 242 31.38 130.07 23.24
CA THR A 242 31.53 131.09 24.28
C THR A 242 32.98 131.58 24.41
N LEU A 243 33.97 130.68 24.32
CA LEU A 243 35.39 131.04 24.26
C LEU A 243 35.71 131.85 22.98
N ARG A 244 35.15 131.48 21.84
CA ARG A 244 35.26 132.24 20.59
C ARG A 244 34.60 133.62 20.72
N ALA A 245 33.43 133.72 21.34
CA ALA A 245 32.75 135.00 21.58
C ALA A 245 33.56 135.92 22.52
N ALA A 246 34.18 135.37 23.57
CA ALA A 246 35.09 136.13 24.45
C ALA A 246 36.32 136.65 23.68
N LYS A 247 36.96 135.79 22.86
CA LYS A 247 38.06 136.19 21.97
C LYS A 247 37.62 137.22 20.91
N VAL A 248 36.38 137.13 20.43
CA VAL A 248 35.79 138.14 19.52
C VAL A 248 35.58 139.48 20.22
N GLN A 249 35.22 139.52 21.51
CA GLN A 249 35.09 140.78 22.25
C GLN A 249 36.46 141.41 22.56
N GLU A 250 37.45 140.60 22.94
CA GLU A 250 38.84 141.05 23.13
C GLU A 250 39.45 141.57 21.81
N THR A 251 39.21 140.87 20.70
CA THR A 251 39.63 141.33 19.37
C THR A 251 38.82 142.55 18.91
N LYS A 252 37.55 142.71 19.26
CA LYS A 252 36.78 143.94 18.96
C LYS A 252 37.31 145.17 19.71
N ALA A 253 37.77 145.02 20.96
CA ALA A 253 38.44 146.09 21.69
C ALA A 253 39.80 146.46 21.07
N PHE A 254 40.57 145.45 20.63
CA PHE A 254 41.80 145.65 19.85
C PHE A 254 41.55 146.26 18.46
N ILE A 255 40.47 145.87 17.79
CA ILE A 255 40.06 146.35 16.46
C ILE A 255 39.57 147.79 16.55
N ALA A 256 38.90 148.23 17.62
CA ALA A 256 38.53 149.64 17.81
C ALA A 256 39.78 150.55 17.90
N GLN A 257 40.81 150.12 18.64
CA GLN A 257 42.09 150.83 18.75
C GLN A 257 42.94 150.75 17.46
N PHE A 258 42.76 149.68 16.67
CA PHE A 258 43.43 149.48 15.39
C PHE A 258 42.72 150.20 14.22
N LEU A 259 41.40 150.38 14.24
CA LEU A 259 40.63 151.06 13.19
C LEU A 259 40.91 152.57 13.14
N GLU A 260 41.19 153.22 14.28
CA GLU A 260 41.75 154.59 14.32
C GLU A 260 43.13 154.67 13.65
N GLN A 261 43.92 153.61 13.70
CA GLN A 261 45.23 153.51 13.04
C GLN A 261 45.10 153.04 11.57
N GLN A 262 43.99 152.40 11.20
CA GLN A 262 43.75 151.79 9.90
C GLN A 262 43.02 152.71 8.91
N GLU A 263 42.27 153.73 9.34
CA GLU A 263 41.75 154.75 8.40
C GLU A 263 42.89 155.53 7.71
N ALA A 264 44.03 155.69 8.40
CA ALA A 264 45.27 156.23 7.82
C ALA A 264 45.97 155.24 6.86
N ALA A 265 45.79 153.93 7.04
CA ALA A 265 46.40 152.87 6.22
C ALA A 265 45.50 152.35 5.07
N ARG A 266 44.18 152.52 5.14
CA ARG A 266 43.18 152.06 4.16
C ARG A 266 43.32 152.78 2.81
N ARG A 267 43.69 154.06 2.82
CA ARG A 267 44.05 154.79 1.58
C ARG A 267 45.31 154.24 0.88
N ALA A 268 46.15 153.46 1.57
CA ALA A 268 47.39 152.91 1.03
C ALA A 268 47.29 151.43 0.58
N ARG A 269 46.23 150.71 0.97
CA ARG A 269 46.04 149.26 0.67
C ARG A 269 45.15 148.97 -0.54
N GLU A 270 44.16 149.81 -0.86
CA GLU A 270 43.32 149.63 -2.06
C GLU A 270 44.12 149.62 -3.38
N ALA A 271 45.35 150.16 -3.37
CA ALA A 271 46.29 150.11 -4.48
C ALA A 271 47.08 148.79 -4.59
N ARG A 272 47.16 147.97 -3.54
CA ARG A 272 47.94 146.70 -3.50
C ARG A 272 47.08 145.46 -3.81
N ASP A 273 45.80 145.46 -3.45
CA ASP A 273 44.96 144.26 -3.54
C ASP A 273 44.58 143.87 -4.99
N LYS A 274 44.68 144.79 -5.96
CA LYS A 274 44.52 144.46 -7.40
C LYS A 274 45.67 143.61 -7.97
N ALA A 275 46.80 143.50 -7.27
CA ALA A 275 47.98 142.78 -7.75
C ALA A 275 48.09 141.33 -7.23
N GLU A 276 47.32 140.94 -6.21
CA GLU A 276 47.43 139.61 -5.58
C GLU A 276 46.38 138.58 -6.05
N GLU A 277 45.37 139.00 -6.82
CA GLU A 277 44.38 138.05 -7.40
C GLU A 277 44.95 137.18 -8.52
N GLN A 278 45.99 137.64 -9.23
CA GLN A 278 46.64 136.85 -10.29
C GLN A 278 47.49 135.68 -9.76
N LYS A 279 48.00 135.77 -8.52
CA LYS A 279 48.84 134.72 -7.92
C LYS A 279 48.05 133.54 -7.35
N ARG A 280 46.72 133.70 -7.20
CA ARG A 280 45.84 132.68 -6.60
C ARG A 280 45.46 131.57 -7.59
N LEU A 281 45.51 131.86 -8.90
CA LEU A 281 45.20 130.90 -9.97
C LEU A 281 46.28 129.83 -10.17
N ASP A 282 47.56 130.17 -9.95
CA ASP A 282 48.70 129.26 -10.17
C ASP A 282 48.90 128.22 -9.05
N HIS A 283 48.26 128.39 -7.89
CA HIS A 283 48.36 127.43 -6.77
C HIS A 283 47.40 126.22 -6.91
N TRP A 284 46.29 126.39 -7.63
CA TRP A 284 45.28 125.33 -7.79
C TRP A 284 45.66 124.23 -8.78
N THR A 285 46.62 124.49 -9.66
CA THR A 285 47.16 123.51 -10.62
C THR A 285 48.06 122.48 -9.94
N MET A 286 48.85 122.87 -8.92
CA MET A 286 49.74 121.95 -8.17
C MET A 286 49.02 121.00 -7.20
N VAL A 287 47.78 121.29 -6.81
CA VAL A 287 47.00 120.41 -5.91
C VAL A 287 46.44 119.20 -6.68
N ARG A 288 46.13 119.35 -7.97
CA ARG A 288 45.61 118.25 -8.81
C ARG A 288 46.65 117.17 -9.14
N GLU A 289 47.93 117.50 -9.13
CA GLU A 289 49.01 116.53 -9.39
C GLU A 289 49.27 115.61 -8.19
N ARG A 290 48.99 116.05 -6.96
CA ARG A 290 49.15 115.22 -5.74
C ARG A 290 48.03 114.19 -5.54
N GLU A 291 46.82 114.48 -6.02
CA GLU A 291 45.69 113.53 -5.94
C GLU A 291 45.85 112.35 -6.92
N ALA A 292 46.57 112.56 -8.03
CA ALA A 292 46.87 111.51 -9.01
C ALA A 292 47.87 110.46 -8.48
N GLU A 293 48.81 110.84 -7.62
CA GLU A 293 49.82 109.93 -7.04
C GLU A 293 49.24 108.99 -5.97
N GLU A 294 48.29 109.45 -5.15
CA GLU A 294 47.58 108.61 -4.17
C GLU A 294 46.64 107.58 -4.84
N ALA A 295 46.04 107.94 -5.98
CA ALA A 295 45.23 107.03 -6.77
C ALA A 295 46.05 105.85 -7.35
N ALA A 296 47.31 106.08 -7.72
CA ALA A 296 48.21 105.05 -8.21
C ALA A 296 48.59 104.02 -7.13
N ARG A 297 48.86 104.46 -5.89
CA ARG A 297 49.18 103.56 -4.76
C ARG A 297 48.01 102.65 -4.36
N LYS A 298 46.77 103.13 -4.53
CA LYS A 298 45.56 102.34 -4.26
C LYS A 298 45.30 101.28 -5.33
N ALA A 299 45.77 101.51 -6.56
CA ALA A 299 45.68 100.53 -7.65
C ALA A 299 46.68 99.37 -7.47
N GLU A 300 47.90 99.63 -6.98
CA GLU A 300 48.88 98.57 -6.69
C GLU A 300 48.41 97.61 -5.58
N ARG A 301 47.81 98.14 -4.49
CA ARG A 301 47.26 97.29 -3.41
C ARG A 301 46.09 96.40 -3.86
N LYS A 302 45.31 96.84 -4.84
CA LYS A 302 44.25 96.01 -5.45
C LYS A 302 44.84 94.89 -6.31
N ALA A 303 45.89 95.17 -7.08
CA ALA A 303 46.56 94.16 -7.88
C ALA A 303 47.23 93.05 -7.03
N GLU A 304 47.69 93.36 -5.82
CA GLU A 304 48.19 92.35 -4.88
C GLU A 304 47.06 91.50 -4.26
N ALA A 305 45.91 92.11 -3.95
CA ALA A 305 44.73 91.39 -3.46
C ALA A 305 44.14 90.44 -4.53
N ASP A 306 44.11 90.85 -5.79
CA ASP A 306 43.65 90.02 -6.91
C ASP A 306 44.55 88.80 -7.15
N ARG A 307 45.87 88.95 -6.93
CA ARG A 307 46.83 87.82 -6.98
C ARG A 307 46.63 86.82 -5.84
N LEU A 308 46.18 87.26 -4.67
CA LEU A 308 45.89 86.37 -3.55
C LEU A 308 44.59 85.58 -3.80
N TYR A 309 43.57 86.25 -4.34
CA TYR A 309 42.31 85.63 -4.74
C TYR A 309 42.48 84.56 -5.82
N GLU A 310 43.32 84.81 -6.83
CA GLU A 310 43.55 83.83 -7.89
C GLU A 310 44.25 82.56 -7.37
N LYS A 311 45.14 82.68 -6.36
CA LYS A 311 45.75 81.51 -5.70
C LYS A 311 44.73 80.67 -4.94
N VAL A 312 43.85 81.33 -4.17
CA VAL A 312 42.77 80.64 -3.43
C VAL A 312 41.79 79.97 -4.38
N ARG A 313 41.50 80.58 -5.53
CA ARG A 313 40.66 80.00 -6.57
C ARG A 313 41.29 78.73 -7.16
N VAL A 314 42.58 78.75 -7.49
CA VAL A 314 43.31 77.58 -8.01
C VAL A 314 43.38 76.45 -6.98
N GLU A 315 43.61 76.77 -5.70
CA GLU A 315 43.60 75.77 -4.62
C GLU A 315 42.21 75.15 -4.41
N MET A 316 41.13 75.95 -4.52
CA MET A 316 39.76 75.47 -4.39
C MET A 316 39.31 74.63 -5.60
N GLU A 317 39.72 75.01 -6.82
CA GLU A 317 39.51 74.20 -8.02
C GLU A 317 40.29 72.87 -7.95
N ALA A 318 41.52 72.87 -7.41
CA ALA A 318 42.29 71.64 -7.21
C ALA A 318 41.69 70.72 -6.13
N ALA A 319 41.20 71.29 -5.01
CA ALA A 319 40.53 70.54 -3.96
C ALA A 319 39.19 69.94 -4.43
N ASN A 320 38.45 70.65 -5.28
CA ASN A 320 37.22 70.12 -5.88
C ASN A 320 37.51 68.99 -6.86
N ARG A 321 38.54 69.11 -7.71
CA ARG A 321 38.95 68.00 -8.61
C ARG A 321 39.38 66.75 -7.85
N ALA A 322 40.12 66.90 -6.75
CA ALA A 322 40.49 65.76 -5.90
C ALA A 322 39.27 65.07 -5.26
N ARG A 323 38.23 65.83 -4.88
CA ARG A 323 36.97 65.25 -4.39
C ARG A 323 36.17 64.56 -5.49
N GLU A 324 36.13 65.13 -6.69
CA GLU A 324 35.49 64.49 -7.85
C GLU A 324 36.20 63.17 -8.21
N GLU A 325 37.53 63.13 -8.17
CA GLU A 325 38.32 61.90 -8.36
C GLU A 325 38.05 60.85 -7.27
N GLU A 326 37.91 61.25 -6.00
CA GLU A 326 37.52 60.36 -4.90
C GLU A 326 36.09 59.83 -5.05
N GLU A 327 35.13 60.68 -5.45
CA GLU A 327 33.75 60.29 -5.71
C GLU A 327 33.65 59.34 -6.91
N ASP A 328 34.43 59.56 -7.97
CA ASP A 328 34.53 58.68 -9.13
C ASP A 328 35.10 57.32 -8.75
N LEU A 329 36.13 57.26 -7.89
CA LEU A 329 36.68 56.01 -7.36
C LEU A 329 35.68 55.25 -6.48
N ILE A 330 34.89 55.94 -5.66
CA ILE A 330 33.81 55.34 -4.86
C ILE A 330 32.70 54.80 -5.77
N ASN A 331 32.36 55.54 -6.83
CA ASN A 331 31.36 55.12 -7.81
C ASN A 331 31.82 53.90 -8.60
N LEU A 332 33.09 53.83 -8.99
CA LEU A 332 33.71 52.66 -9.62
C LEU A 332 33.69 51.44 -8.70
N LEU A 333 34.09 51.59 -7.43
CA LEU A 333 34.05 50.49 -6.47
C LEU A 333 32.62 49.97 -6.25
N ARG A 334 31.64 50.87 -6.15
CA ARG A 334 30.22 50.52 -6.03
C ARG A 334 29.69 49.82 -7.29
N GLN A 335 30.15 50.20 -8.47
CA GLN A 335 29.82 49.52 -9.73
C GLN A 335 30.44 48.12 -9.77
N GLU A 336 31.69 47.95 -9.37
CA GLU A 336 32.37 46.65 -9.29
C GLU A 336 31.71 45.71 -8.27
N GLU A 337 31.33 46.21 -7.08
CA GLU A 337 30.59 45.44 -6.08
C GLU A 337 29.19 45.03 -6.59
N ALA A 338 28.50 45.92 -7.31
CA ALA A 338 27.21 45.61 -7.93
C ALA A 338 27.36 44.57 -9.06
N GLU A 339 28.41 44.66 -9.87
CA GLU A 339 28.70 43.67 -10.92
C GLU A 339 29.10 42.32 -10.34
N ALA A 340 29.93 42.28 -9.28
CA ALA A 340 30.30 41.06 -8.58
C ALA A 340 29.07 40.38 -7.96
N LYS A 341 28.16 41.17 -7.36
CA LYS A 341 26.89 40.67 -6.84
C LYS A 341 25.98 40.14 -7.96
N ARG A 342 25.86 40.83 -9.09
CA ARG A 342 25.10 40.32 -10.25
C ARG A 342 25.69 39.02 -10.81
N ARG A 343 27.02 38.90 -10.89
CA ARG A 343 27.68 37.65 -11.31
C ARG A 343 27.40 36.51 -10.33
N ALA A 344 27.46 36.77 -9.02
CA ALA A 344 27.12 35.77 -8.00
C ALA A 344 25.64 35.33 -8.08
N ASP A 345 24.72 36.29 -8.25
CA ASP A 345 23.30 36.01 -8.42
C ASP A 345 23.02 35.21 -9.71
N GLU A 346 23.71 35.53 -10.81
CA GLU A 346 23.65 34.79 -12.08
C GLU A 346 24.22 33.37 -11.96
N GLU A 347 25.32 33.19 -11.24
CA GLU A 347 25.90 31.86 -10.98
C GLU A 347 25.00 31.02 -10.08
N GLU A 348 24.38 31.60 -9.05
CA GLU A 348 23.38 30.92 -8.23
C GLU A 348 22.13 30.56 -9.03
N ALA A 349 21.64 31.46 -9.89
CA ALA A 349 20.52 31.19 -10.77
C ALA A 349 20.83 30.05 -11.75
N LYS A 350 22.04 30.02 -12.33
CA LYS A 350 22.51 28.91 -13.17
C LYS A 350 22.62 27.60 -12.39
N ARG A 351 23.16 27.61 -11.17
CA ARG A 351 23.23 26.42 -10.30
C ARG A 351 21.85 25.89 -9.93
N LYS A 352 20.90 26.76 -9.57
CA LYS A 352 19.51 26.38 -9.27
C LYS A 352 18.81 25.82 -10.51
N ALA A 353 19.03 26.41 -11.69
CA ALA A 353 18.50 25.90 -12.94
C ALA A 353 19.09 24.52 -13.31
N GLU A 354 20.39 24.29 -13.10
CA GLU A 354 21.03 22.99 -13.30
C GLU A 354 20.52 21.93 -12.31
N GLN A 355 20.33 22.29 -11.04
CA GLN A 355 19.74 21.41 -10.03
C GLN A 355 18.31 21.02 -10.41
N MET A 356 17.46 22.00 -10.75
CA MET A 356 16.09 21.74 -11.19
C MET A 356 16.05 20.89 -12.47
N ARG A 357 16.96 21.12 -13.42
CA ARG A 357 17.07 20.28 -14.63
C ARG A 357 17.47 18.83 -14.31
N ARG A 358 18.41 18.63 -13.37
CA ARG A 358 18.81 17.29 -12.92
C ARG A 358 17.69 16.59 -12.16
N GLU A 359 16.99 17.30 -11.27
CA GLU A 359 15.82 16.77 -10.56
C GLU A 359 14.70 16.38 -11.53
N MET A 360 14.43 17.21 -12.54
CA MET A 360 13.46 16.90 -13.60
C MET A 360 13.88 15.66 -14.41
N GLN A 361 15.17 15.50 -14.74
CA GLN A 361 15.69 14.31 -15.42
C GLN A 361 15.54 13.05 -14.56
N LEU A 362 15.93 13.11 -13.28
CA LEU A 362 15.80 12.00 -12.33
C LEU A 362 14.33 11.62 -12.10
N ALA A 363 13.43 12.60 -12.01
CA ALA A 363 11.98 12.36 -11.90
C ALA A 363 11.43 11.69 -13.16
N ASN A 364 11.88 12.11 -14.35
CA ASN A 364 11.48 11.48 -15.61
C ASN A 364 12.00 10.03 -15.72
N GLU A 365 13.27 9.79 -15.37
CA GLU A 365 13.84 8.44 -15.33
C GLU A 365 13.11 7.54 -14.32
N TYR A 366 12.77 8.06 -13.15
CA TYR A 366 11.99 7.36 -12.15
C TYR A 366 10.58 7.03 -12.67
N GLN A 367 9.91 7.98 -13.31
CA GLN A 367 8.60 7.77 -13.94
C GLN A 367 8.66 6.71 -15.04
N MET A 368 9.70 6.72 -15.88
CA MET A 368 9.91 5.72 -16.93
C MET A 368 10.17 4.33 -16.35
N ARG A 369 10.97 4.22 -15.27
CA ARG A 369 11.17 2.94 -14.55
C ARG A 369 9.87 2.41 -13.95
N LEU A 370 9.07 3.28 -13.33
CA LEU A 370 7.78 2.90 -12.76
C LEU A 370 6.80 2.45 -13.84
N LYS A 371 6.78 3.14 -15.00
CA LYS A 371 5.96 2.76 -16.15
C LYS A 371 6.40 1.42 -16.73
N ALA A 372 7.70 1.18 -16.88
CA ALA A 372 8.25 -0.09 -17.35
C ALA A 372 7.96 -1.24 -16.38
N GLN A 373 8.04 -1.00 -15.07
CA GLN A 373 7.69 -1.99 -14.05
C GLN A 373 6.20 -2.36 -14.11
N ARG A 374 5.32 -1.37 -14.26
CA ARG A 374 3.88 -1.61 -14.44
C ARG A 374 3.58 -2.38 -15.73
N GLU A 375 4.25 -2.04 -16.83
CA GLU A 375 4.07 -2.76 -18.09
C GLU A 375 4.59 -4.21 -18.01
N ALA A 376 5.70 -4.44 -17.29
CA ALA A 376 6.21 -5.79 -17.03
C ALA A 376 5.27 -6.60 -16.14
N GLN A 377 4.67 -5.99 -15.11
CA GLN A 377 3.66 -6.63 -14.28
C GLN A 377 2.41 -6.98 -15.09
N LEU A 378 1.90 -6.05 -15.90
CA LEU A 378 0.77 -6.30 -16.79
C LEU A 378 1.05 -7.44 -17.78
N LYS A 379 2.25 -7.50 -18.37
CA LYS A 379 2.65 -8.61 -19.24
C LYS A 379 2.72 -9.94 -18.50
N ALA A 380 3.26 -9.96 -17.28
CA ALA A 380 3.30 -11.16 -16.45
C ALA A 380 1.88 -11.63 -16.07
N ASP A 381 0.99 -10.71 -15.74
CA ASP A 381 -0.41 -10.99 -15.43
C ASP A 381 -1.17 -11.49 -16.68
N GLU A 382 -0.94 -10.91 -17.85
CA GLU A 382 -1.47 -11.38 -19.12
C GLU A 382 -0.97 -12.78 -19.49
N GLU A 383 0.31 -13.07 -19.26
CA GLU A 383 0.91 -14.39 -19.49
C GLU A 383 0.34 -15.44 -18.51
N ALA A 384 0.19 -15.08 -17.23
CA ALA A 384 -0.44 -15.94 -16.23
C ALA A 384 -1.93 -16.20 -16.57
N PHE A 385 -2.64 -15.17 -17.04
CA PHE A 385 -4.02 -15.30 -17.50
C PHE A 385 -4.13 -16.20 -18.74
N LYS A 386 -3.26 -16.00 -19.75
CA LYS A 386 -3.18 -16.87 -20.94
C LYS A 386 -2.87 -18.32 -20.57
N ALA A 387 -1.92 -18.55 -19.67
CA ALA A 387 -1.57 -19.89 -19.20
C ALA A 387 -2.75 -20.56 -18.47
N THR A 388 -3.46 -19.81 -17.61
CA THR A 388 -4.66 -20.31 -16.91
C THR A 388 -5.79 -20.64 -17.89
N MET A 389 -6.02 -19.79 -18.89
CA MET A 389 -7.03 -20.04 -19.93
C MET A 389 -6.66 -21.24 -20.80
N MET A 390 -5.40 -21.37 -21.22
CA MET A 390 -4.91 -22.54 -21.96
C MET A 390 -5.06 -23.84 -21.17
N ALA A 391 -4.79 -23.80 -19.85
CA ALA A 391 -5.00 -24.95 -18.97
C ALA A 391 -6.49 -25.31 -18.86
N ARG A 392 -7.38 -24.32 -18.72
CA ARG A 392 -8.84 -24.55 -18.71
C ARG A 392 -9.33 -25.14 -20.02
N PHE A 393 -8.91 -24.60 -21.16
CA PHE A 393 -9.30 -25.17 -22.46
C PHE A 393 -8.77 -26.60 -22.64
N ALA A 394 -7.56 -26.91 -22.17
CA ALA A 394 -7.03 -28.27 -22.21
C ALA A 394 -7.83 -29.23 -21.28
N GLU A 395 -8.28 -28.76 -20.12
CA GLU A 395 -9.16 -29.54 -19.23
C GLU A 395 -10.55 -29.75 -19.84
N GLU A 396 -11.14 -28.71 -20.43
CA GLU A 396 -12.42 -28.77 -21.14
C GLU A 396 -12.35 -29.73 -22.35
N ASP A 397 -11.32 -29.63 -23.18
CA ASP A 397 -11.07 -30.55 -24.31
C ASP A 397 -10.90 -31.99 -23.83
N ARG A 398 -10.18 -32.22 -22.73
CA ARG A 398 -9.98 -33.56 -22.16
C ARG A 398 -11.31 -34.14 -21.64
N ILE A 399 -12.13 -33.32 -20.98
CA ILE A 399 -13.46 -33.71 -20.52
C ILE A 399 -14.39 -33.98 -21.70
N GLU A 400 -14.34 -33.16 -22.75
CA GLU A 400 -15.13 -33.35 -23.95
C GLU A 400 -14.76 -34.63 -24.70
N GLN A 401 -13.47 -34.95 -24.82
CA GLN A 401 -12.99 -36.23 -25.38
C GLN A 401 -13.50 -37.44 -24.57
N MET A 402 -13.43 -37.39 -23.24
CA MET A 402 -13.96 -38.46 -22.38
C MET A 402 -15.48 -38.60 -22.49
N ASN A 403 -16.20 -37.48 -22.59
CA ASN A 403 -17.64 -37.47 -22.77
C ASN A 403 -18.05 -37.99 -24.15
N ALA A 404 -17.30 -37.64 -25.21
CA ALA A 404 -17.51 -38.17 -26.56
C ALA A 404 -17.26 -39.68 -26.62
N GLN A 405 -16.21 -40.18 -25.96
CA GLN A 405 -15.94 -41.60 -25.82
C GLN A 405 -17.07 -42.31 -25.07
N LYS A 406 -17.54 -41.75 -23.95
CA LYS A 406 -18.66 -42.30 -23.17
C LYS A 406 -19.97 -42.32 -23.95
N ARG A 407 -20.24 -41.28 -24.76
CA ARG A 407 -21.40 -41.25 -25.68
C ARG A 407 -21.29 -42.32 -26.76
N ARG A 408 -20.11 -42.50 -27.38
CA ARG A 408 -19.87 -43.57 -28.36
C ARG A 408 -20.06 -44.96 -27.75
N MET A 409 -19.54 -45.19 -26.53
CA MET A 409 -19.71 -46.47 -25.83
C MET A 409 -21.19 -46.76 -25.53
N ARG A 410 -21.94 -45.79 -25.01
CA ARG A 410 -23.38 -45.94 -24.77
C ARG A 410 -24.19 -46.16 -26.04
N GLN A 411 -23.83 -45.48 -27.14
CA GLN A 411 -24.46 -45.71 -28.45
C GLN A 411 -24.16 -47.11 -28.98
N LEU A 412 -22.94 -47.62 -28.80
CA LEU A 412 -22.57 -48.99 -29.16
C LEU A 412 -23.28 -50.04 -28.30
N GLU A 413 -23.42 -49.81 -27.00
CA GLU A 413 -24.18 -50.67 -26.09
C GLU A 413 -25.66 -50.69 -26.49
N HIS A 414 -26.26 -49.52 -26.72
CA HIS A 414 -27.64 -49.42 -27.16
C HIS A 414 -27.84 -50.06 -28.55
N ALA A 415 -26.91 -49.88 -29.49
CA ALA A 415 -26.96 -50.54 -30.79
C ALA A 415 -26.86 -52.07 -30.68
N ARG A 416 -26.01 -52.59 -29.77
CA ARG A 416 -25.91 -54.03 -29.50
C ARG A 416 -27.18 -54.59 -28.88
N GLU A 417 -27.79 -53.87 -27.94
CA GLU A 417 -29.06 -54.28 -27.33
C GLU A 417 -30.21 -54.26 -28.34
N VAL A 418 -30.30 -53.22 -29.18
CA VAL A 418 -31.28 -53.15 -30.27
C VAL A 418 -31.07 -54.29 -31.27
N GLN A 419 -29.82 -54.59 -31.64
CA GLN A 419 -29.52 -55.71 -32.53
C GLN A 419 -29.93 -57.05 -31.90
N ARG A 420 -29.65 -57.27 -30.61
CA ARG A 420 -30.13 -58.46 -29.88
C ARG A 420 -31.65 -58.56 -29.89
N MET A 421 -32.37 -57.46 -29.64
CA MET A 421 -33.83 -57.45 -29.69
C MET A 421 -34.38 -57.77 -31.09
N VAL A 422 -33.72 -57.29 -32.15
CA VAL A 422 -34.07 -57.60 -33.55
C VAL A 422 -33.79 -59.07 -33.87
N ASP A 423 -32.64 -59.60 -33.45
CA ASP A 423 -32.25 -60.99 -33.69
C ASP A 423 -33.16 -61.97 -32.92
N ASP A 424 -33.51 -61.65 -31.66
CA ASP A 424 -34.46 -62.42 -30.86
C ASP A 424 -35.86 -62.39 -31.49
N ARG A 425 -36.32 -61.22 -31.97
CA ARG A 425 -37.60 -61.11 -32.70
C ARG A 425 -37.58 -61.91 -34.01
N ARG A 426 -36.46 -61.92 -34.72
CA ARG A 426 -36.28 -62.70 -35.96
C ARG A 426 -36.27 -64.20 -35.66
N ARG A 427 -35.64 -64.62 -34.56
CA ARG A 427 -35.63 -66.01 -34.10
C ARG A 427 -37.04 -66.48 -33.74
N LEU A 428 -37.77 -65.69 -32.95
CA LEU A 428 -39.17 -65.99 -32.61
C LEU A 428 -40.07 -66.07 -33.84
N TYR A 429 -39.89 -65.19 -34.82
CA TYR A 429 -40.63 -65.23 -36.08
C TYR A 429 -40.29 -66.47 -36.92
N GLN A 430 -39.01 -66.87 -36.99
CA GLN A 430 -38.58 -68.10 -37.67
C GLN A 430 -39.11 -69.36 -36.97
N GLU A 431 -39.10 -69.39 -35.63
CA GLU A 431 -39.67 -70.49 -34.84
C GLU A 431 -41.20 -70.58 -35.04
N GLN A 432 -41.90 -69.45 -35.10
CA GLN A 432 -43.35 -69.41 -35.40
C GLN A 432 -43.64 -69.88 -36.82
N LYS A 433 -42.91 -69.38 -37.83
CA LYS A 433 -43.09 -69.79 -39.22
C LYS A 433 -42.79 -71.28 -39.44
N ALA A 434 -41.75 -71.81 -38.77
CA ALA A 434 -41.43 -73.23 -38.84
C ALA A 434 -42.51 -74.12 -38.20
N ARG A 435 -43.19 -73.63 -37.13
CA ARG A 435 -44.34 -74.33 -36.54
C ARG A 435 -45.54 -74.30 -37.47
N GLU A 436 -45.85 -73.15 -38.08
CA GLU A 436 -46.93 -73.04 -39.07
C GLU A 436 -46.67 -73.94 -40.30
N GLU A 437 -45.45 -73.95 -40.84
CA GLU A 437 -45.07 -74.82 -41.95
C GLU A 437 -45.17 -76.31 -41.59
N ALA A 438 -44.80 -76.70 -40.36
CA ALA A 438 -44.94 -78.06 -39.87
C ALA A 438 -46.42 -78.47 -39.68
N GLU A 439 -47.27 -77.56 -39.21
CA GLU A 439 -48.72 -77.79 -39.09
C GLU A 439 -49.38 -77.92 -40.46
N ILE A 440 -49.03 -77.06 -41.43
CA ILE A 440 -49.51 -77.15 -42.81
C ILE A 440 -49.04 -78.45 -43.47
N ALA A 441 -47.77 -78.85 -43.27
CA ALA A 441 -47.24 -80.11 -43.79
C ALA A 441 -48.00 -81.31 -43.21
N ALA A 442 -48.27 -81.32 -41.90
CA ALA A 442 -49.04 -82.37 -41.24
C ALA A 442 -50.50 -82.42 -41.76
N GLN A 443 -51.15 -81.27 -41.95
CA GLN A 443 -52.48 -81.18 -42.53
C GLN A 443 -52.51 -81.70 -43.98
N SER A 444 -51.53 -81.31 -44.80
CA SER A 444 -51.41 -81.79 -46.18
C SER A 444 -51.20 -83.30 -46.28
N ALA A 445 -50.43 -83.89 -45.35
CA ALA A 445 -50.20 -85.34 -45.29
C ALA A 445 -51.47 -86.11 -44.88
N GLU A 446 -52.24 -85.57 -43.93
CA GLU A 446 -53.55 -86.11 -43.55
C GLU A 446 -54.59 -85.98 -44.68
N GLU A 447 -54.60 -84.86 -45.41
CA GLU A 447 -55.47 -84.67 -46.58
C GLU A 447 -55.10 -85.60 -47.73
N ALA A 448 -53.81 -85.76 -48.04
CA ALA A 448 -53.35 -86.71 -49.05
C ALA A 448 -53.74 -88.15 -48.69
N ARG A 449 -53.62 -88.53 -47.41
CA ARG A 449 -54.07 -89.84 -46.93
C ARG A 449 -55.58 -90.04 -47.13
N LYS A 450 -56.40 -89.02 -46.85
CA LYS A 450 -57.86 -89.06 -47.08
C LYS A 450 -58.22 -89.12 -48.57
N GLN A 451 -57.48 -88.41 -49.43
CA GLN A 451 -57.70 -88.44 -50.89
C GLN A 451 -57.44 -89.82 -51.48
N VAL A 452 -56.37 -90.52 -51.05
CA VAL A 452 -56.11 -91.91 -51.48
C VAL A 452 -57.25 -92.85 -51.08
N ILE A 453 -57.79 -92.70 -49.86
CA ILE A 453 -58.92 -93.52 -49.39
C ILE A 453 -60.19 -93.21 -50.21
N LEU A 454 -60.46 -91.92 -50.48
CA LEU A 454 -61.60 -91.50 -51.29
C LEU A 454 -61.51 -91.99 -52.75
N GLU A 455 -60.33 -91.95 -53.36
CA GLU A 455 -60.12 -92.46 -54.72
C GLU A 455 -60.26 -93.98 -54.78
N ALA A 456 -59.80 -94.72 -53.77
CA ALA A 456 -60.01 -96.16 -53.68
C ALA A 456 -61.50 -96.53 -53.55
N GLU A 457 -62.26 -95.82 -52.72
CA GLU A 457 -63.73 -96.01 -52.61
C GLU A 457 -64.46 -95.57 -53.88
N ARG A 458 -64.03 -94.49 -54.52
CA ARG A 458 -64.56 -94.04 -55.82
C ARG A 458 -64.36 -95.10 -56.90
N GLN A 459 -63.17 -95.71 -56.97
CA GLN A 459 -62.90 -96.77 -57.94
C GLN A 459 -63.77 -98.02 -57.68
N LYS A 460 -64.01 -98.40 -56.42
CA LYS A 460 -64.98 -99.47 -56.11
C LYS A 460 -66.39 -99.13 -56.58
N LEU A 461 -66.88 -97.92 -56.32
CA LEU A 461 -68.20 -97.47 -56.78
C LEU A 461 -68.30 -97.45 -58.31
N LEU A 462 -67.22 -97.07 -59.01
CA LEU A 462 -67.16 -97.13 -60.48
C LEU A 462 -67.13 -98.58 -61.00
N ALA A 463 -66.53 -99.51 -60.27
CA ALA A 463 -66.55 -100.94 -60.61
C ALA A 463 -67.95 -101.56 -60.44
N GLU A 464 -68.67 -101.23 -59.36
CA GLU A 464 -70.08 -101.64 -59.17
C GLU A 464 -71.00 -101.01 -60.22
N ALA A 465 -70.76 -99.74 -60.57
CA ALA A 465 -71.53 -99.03 -61.59
C ALA A 465 -71.20 -99.47 -63.04
N ALA A 466 -70.15 -100.26 -63.25
CA ALA A 466 -69.73 -100.71 -64.57
C ALA A 466 -70.78 -101.62 -65.23
N GLU A 467 -71.53 -102.42 -64.46
CA GLU A 467 -72.63 -103.26 -64.95
C GLU A 467 -73.80 -102.44 -65.53
N LEU A 468 -73.92 -101.17 -65.16
CA LEU A 468 -75.00 -100.26 -65.54
C LEU A 468 -74.56 -99.22 -66.60
N LYS A 469 -73.48 -99.52 -67.36
CA LYS A 469 -72.84 -98.59 -68.31
C LYS A 469 -73.82 -97.83 -69.22
N ASP A 470 -74.84 -98.52 -69.72
CA ASP A 470 -75.80 -97.95 -70.69
C ASP A 470 -76.79 -96.95 -70.06
N TYR A 471 -76.89 -96.90 -68.72
CA TYR A 471 -77.84 -96.07 -67.97
C TYR A 471 -77.17 -95.04 -67.04
N LEU A 472 -75.87 -94.76 -67.20
CA LEU A 472 -75.17 -93.80 -66.36
C LEU A 472 -75.54 -92.33 -66.70
N PRO A 473 -75.83 -91.48 -65.70
CA PRO A 473 -76.10 -90.06 -65.92
C PRO A 473 -74.86 -89.29 -66.36
N ARG A 474 -75.05 -88.18 -67.08
CA ARG A 474 -73.96 -87.33 -67.57
C ARG A 474 -73.20 -86.69 -66.41
N GLY A 475 -71.90 -86.97 -66.29
CA GLY A 475 -71.00 -86.37 -65.29
C GLY A 475 -70.37 -87.34 -64.27
N VAL A 476 -70.60 -88.65 -64.40
CA VAL A 476 -70.04 -89.67 -63.49
C VAL A 476 -68.53 -89.89 -63.69
N LEU A 477 -68.04 -89.75 -64.92
CA LEU A 477 -66.62 -89.93 -65.27
C LEU A 477 -65.89 -88.59 -65.19
N ARG A 478 -64.79 -88.51 -64.42
CA ARG A 478 -64.03 -87.27 -64.22
C ARG A 478 -63.02 -87.04 -65.34
N ASP A 479 -62.32 -88.09 -65.75
CA ASP A 479 -61.24 -88.05 -66.73
C ASP A 479 -61.20 -89.31 -67.60
N GLN A 480 -60.30 -89.32 -68.59
CA GLN A 480 -60.14 -90.46 -69.51
C GLN A 480 -59.71 -91.73 -68.78
N ALA A 481 -59.01 -91.60 -67.65
CA ALA A 481 -58.58 -92.71 -66.81
C ALA A 481 -59.77 -93.47 -66.19
N ASP A 482 -60.84 -92.78 -65.80
CA ASP A 482 -62.09 -93.42 -65.35
C ASP A 482 -62.77 -94.25 -66.45
N ILE A 483 -62.70 -93.78 -67.72
CA ILE A 483 -63.23 -94.52 -68.88
C ILE A 483 -62.43 -95.81 -69.09
N ASP A 484 -61.10 -95.71 -69.03
CA ASP A 484 -60.20 -96.86 -69.20
C ASP A 484 -60.37 -97.87 -68.06
N TYR A 485 -60.56 -97.40 -66.82
CA TYR A 485 -60.83 -98.24 -65.66
C TYR A 485 -62.15 -99.02 -65.80
N ILE A 486 -63.26 -98.37 -66.16
CA ILE A 486 -64.55 -99.05 -66.40
C ILE A 486 -64.43 -100.07 -67.54
N ASN A 487 -63.74 -99.74 -68.62
CA ASN A 487 -63.53 -100.68 -69.72
C ASN A 487 -62.67 -101.89 -69.28
N SER A 488 -61.68 -101.69 -68.41
CA SER A 488 -60.88 -102.77 -67.84
C SER A 488 -61.68 -103.69 -66.90
N VAL A 489 -62.55 -103.13 -66.06
CA VAL A 489 -63.46 -103.88 -65.19
C VAL A 489 -64.46 -104.67 -66.05
N LEU A 490 -65.03 -104.05 -67.08
CA LEU A 490 -65.95 -104.71 -68.03
C LEU A 490 -65.28 -105.86 -68.80
N ALA A 491 -64.03 -105.67 -69.24
CA ALA A 491 -63.25 -106.74 -69.85
C ALA A 491 -63.02 -107.90 -68.87
N GLY A 492 -62.75 -107.60 -67.58
CA GLY A 492 -62.64 -108.59 -66.51
C GLY A 492 -63.95 -109.34 -66.21
N THR A 493 -65.10 -108.66 -66.18
CA THR A 493 -66.42 -109.31 -66.03
C THR A 493 -66.82 -110.12 -67.26
N SER A 494 -66.42 -109.72 -68.47
CA SER A 494 -66.66 -110.49 -69.70
C SER A 494 -65.84 -111.79 -69.80
N LEU A 495 -64.72 -111.86 -69.06
CA LEU A 495 -63.89 -113.06 -68.88
C LEU A 495 -64.40 -113.99 -67.77
N ASN A 496 -65.16 -113.47 -66.80
CA ASN A 496 -65.79 -114.25 -65.72
C ASN A 496 -67.20 -114.78 -66.07
N GLY A 497 -67.70 -114.49 -67.28
CA GLY A 497 -69.03 -114.87 -67.78
C GLY A 497 -69.02 -115.87 -68.95
N ARG A 498 -68.02 -116.76 -69.02
CA ARG A 498 -68.00 -117.94 -69.89
C ARG A 498 -67.56 -119.18 -69.13
#